data_AF-A0A1R3UX40-F1
#
_entry.id   AF-A0A1R3UX40-F1
#
_cell.length_a   1.000
_cell.length_b   1.000
_cell.length_c   1.000
_cell.angle_alpha   90.00
_cell.angle_beta   90.00
_cell.angle_gamma   90.00
#
_symmetry.space_group_name_H-M   'P 1'
#
loop_
_entity.id
_entity.type
_entity.pdbx_description
1 polymer ?
#
loop_
_entity_poly.entity_id
_entity_poly.type
_entity_poly.pdbx_seq_one_letter_code
_entity_poly.pdbx_strand_id
1 'polypeptide(L)'
;SWGWYAYDPSLNLIYYGSGNPAPWNETMRPGDNKWTMTIMARDADTGMLKFGYQKTPHDEWDFAGVNVMMLSEQKDKEGKERKLLTHPDRNGIVYTLDRANG
;
A
#
# COMPACT_ATOMS: atom_id res chain seq x y z
N SER A 1 -4.95 10.77 -1.08
CA SER A 1 -3.48 10.59 -1.18
C SER A 1 -2.92 11.60 -2.17
N TRP A 2 -1.65 11.98 -2.04
CA TRP A 2 -0.99 12.95 -2.93
C TRP A 2 0.00 12.27 -3.90
N GLY A 3 0.05 10.95 -3.91
CA GLY A 3 0.80 10.18 -4.90
C GLY A 3 -0.08 9.66 -6.03
N TRP A 4 0.16 8.41 -6.44
CA TRP A 4 -0.50 7.80 -7.59
C TRP A 4 -1.49 6.70 -7.19
N TYR A 5 -2.36 6.34 -8.13
CA TYR A 5 -3.39 5.31 -7.98
C TYR A 5 -3.25 4.26 -9.09
N ALA A 6 -3.66 3.05 -8.80
CA ALA A 6 -3.92 2.03 -9.81
C ALA A 6 -5.34 1.48 -9.66
N TYR A 7 -5.89 0.89 -10.71
CA TYR A 7 -7.24 0.33 -10.72
C TYR A 7 -7.25 -1.01 -11.46
N ASP A 8 -7.92 -2.02 -10.90
CA ASP A 8 -8.20 -3.29 -11.58
C ASP A 8 -9.71 -3.42 -11.83
N PRO A 9 -10.19 -3.24 -13.07
CA PRO A 9 -11.61 -3.34 -13.41
C PRO A 9 -12.21 -4.73 -13.14
N SER A 10 -11.40 -5.79 -13.17
CA SER A 10 -11.88 -7.16 -12.93
C SER A 10 -12.16 -7.45 -11.46
N LEU A 11 -11.57 -6.66 -10.56
CA LEU A 11 -11.75 -6.78 -9.11
C LEU A 11 -12.57 -5.63 -8.52
N ASN A 12 -12.85 -4.58 -9.31
CA ASN A 12 -13.43 -3.32 -8.85
C ASN A 12 -12.63 -2.66 -7.70
N LEU A 13 -11.29 -2.75 -7.74
CA LEU A 13 -10.43 -2.27 -6.67
C LEU A 13 -9.51 -1.13 -7.12
N ILE A 14 -9.48 -0.06 -6.33
CA ILE A 14 -8.53 1.05 -6.41
C ILE A 14 -7.41 0.81 -5.39
N TYR A 15 -6.16 0.95 -5.83
CA TYR A 15 -4.96 0.76 -5.02
C TYR A 15 -4.22 2.08 -4.83
N TYR A 16 -3.84 2.41 -3.60
CA TYR A 16 -3.03 3.59 -3.29
C TYR A 16 -2.32 3.45 -1.94
N GLY A 17 -1.31 4.30 -1.72
CA GLY A 17 -0.59 4.38 -0.45
C GLY A 17 -1.04 5.55 0.42
N SER A 18 -1.12 5.37 1.74
CA SER A 18 -1.28 6.46 2.71
C SER A 18 0.07 7.05 3.14
N GLY A 19 0.08 8.34 3.45
CA GLY A 19 1.28 9.10 3.81
C GLY A 19 1.75 8.90 5.26
N ASN A 20 2.67 9.76 5.69
CA ASN A 20 3.29 9.74 7.01
C ASN A 20 2.34 10.20 8.13
N PRO A 21 2.57 9.74 9.38
CA PRO A 21 1.92 10.29 10.55
C PRO A 21 2.45 11.70 10.89
N ALA A 22 1.69 12.40 11.72
CA ALA A 22 2.07 13.69 12.28
C ALA A 22 2.02 13.65 13.81
N PRO A 23 2.88 14.41 14.52
CA PRO A 23 4.00 15.18 13.99
C PRO A 23 5.16 14.28 13.53
N TRP A 24 6.22 14.84 12.93
CA TRP A 24 7.42 14.05 12.60
C TRP A 24 8.12 13.49 13.84
N ASN A 25 8.15 14.26 14.93
CA ASN A 25 8.71 13.82 16.21
C ASN A 25 7.92 12.59 16.73
N GLU A 26 8.52 11.40 16.62
CA GLU A 26 7.89 10.12 16.96
C GLU A 26 7.51 10.02 18.43
N THR A 27 8.32 10.60 19.31
CA THR A 27 8.17 10.46 20.76
C THR A 27 6.86 11.08 21.26
N MET A 28 6.27 11.98 20.47
CA MET A 28 4.97 12.62 20.75
C MET A 28 3.76 11.76 20.38
N ARG A 29 3.94 10.65 19.65
CA ARG A 29 2.85 9.82 19.09
C ARG A 29 3.14 8.32 19.21
N PRO A 30 3.28 7.78 20.43
CA PRO A 30 3.56 6.36 20.63
C PRO A 30 2.52 5.44 19.97
N GLY A 31 2.97 4.26 19.55
CA GLY A 31 2.17 3.23 18.91
C GLY A 31 2.23 3.24 17.38
N ASP A 32 1.70 2.20 16.75
CA ASP A 32 1.87 1.93 15.31
C ASP A 32 1.36 3.04 14.35
N ASN A 33 0.55 3.97 14.86
CA ASN A 33 -0.06 5.08 14.10
C ASN A 33 -0.88 4.60 12.88
N LYS A 34 -1.54 3.45 12.98
CA LYS A 34 -2.42 2.95 11.90
C LYS A 34 -3.52 3.97 11.58
N TRP A 35 -3.85 4.21 10.31
CA TRP A 35 -3.43 3.49 9.09
C TRP A 35 -2.53 4.34 8.16
N THR A 36 -1.53 5.01 8.72
CA THR A 36 -0.47 5.68 7.93
C THR A 36 0.45 4.65 7.28
N MET A 37 1.24 5.06 6.28
CA MET A 37 2.24 4.21 5.62
C MET A 37 1.70 2.87 5.08
N THR A 38 0.45 2.86 4.64
CA THR A 38 -0.30 1.63 4.33
C THR A 38 -0.57 1.53 2.84
N ILE A 39 -0.26 0.37 2.24
CA ILE A 39 -0.80 0.00 0.92
C ILE A 39 -2.27 -0.39 1.13
N MET A 40 -3.19 0.30 0.48
CA MET A 40 -4.63 0.07 0.60
C MET A 40 -5.22 -0.41 -0.73
N ALA A 41 -6.17 -1.34 -0.65
CA ALA A 41 -7.10 -1.65 -1.72
C ALA A 41 -8.53 -1.35 -1.26
N ARG A 42 -9.27 -0.58 -2.03
CA ARG A 42 -10.66 -0.20 -1.73
C ARG A 42 -11.56 -0.52 -2.91
N ASP A 43 -12.78 -0.95 -2.60
CA ASP A 43 -13.84 -1.08 -3.61
C ASP A 43 -14.13 0.29 -4.25
N ALA A 44 -14.21 0.32 -5.59
CA ALA A 44 -14.31 1.56 -6.35
C ALA A 44 -15.67 2.25 -6.22
N ASP A 45 -16.73 1.47 -5.99
CA ASP A 45 -18.10 1.99 -5.87
C ASP A 45 -18.38 2.51 -4.46
N THR A 46 -17.96 1.76 -3.44
CA THR A 46 -18.31 2.02 -2.04
C THR A 46 -17.19 2.69 -1.23
N GLY A 47 -15.94 2.62 -1.71
CA GLY A 47 -14.76 3.06 -0.96
C GLY A 47 -14.41 2.17 0.24
N MET A 48 -15.10 1.04 0.43
CA MET A 48 -14.85 0.11 1.53
C MET A 48 -13.48 -0.55 1.38
N LEU A 49 -12.75 -0.65 2.50
CA LEU A 49 -11.42 -1.28 2.53
C LEU A 49 -11.54 -2.79 2.29
N LYS A 50 -10.85 -3.29 1.28
CA LYS A 50 -10.73 -4.73 1.02
C LYS A 50 -9.56 -5.33 1.80
N PHE A 51 -8.39 -4.70 1.73
CA PHE A 51 -7.23 -5.02 2.55
C PHE A 51 -6.34 -3.79 2.77
N GLY A 52 -5.51 -3.83 3.81
CA GLY A 52 -4.51 -2.81 4.10
C GLY A 52 -3.27 -3.43 4.72
N TYR A 53 -2.09 -3.16 4.15
CA TYR A 53 -0.79 -3.60 4.66
C TYR A 53 0.06 -2.39 5.06
N GLN A 54 0.31 -2.24 6.37
CA GLN A 54 1.14 -1.16 6.90
C GLN A 54 2.63 -1.50 6.74
N LYS A 55 3.33 -0.75 5.89
CA LYS A 55 4.75 -0.97 5.57
C LYS A 55 5.69 -0.49 6.68
N THR A 56 5.38 0.66 7.25
CA THR A 56 6.21 1.34 8.26
C THR A 56 5.34 1.69 9.48
N PRO A 57 5.12 0.73 10.41
CA PRO A 57 4.49 1.04 11.70
C PRO A 57 5.34 2.04 12.47
N HIS A 58 4.69 3.02 13.10
CA HIS A 58 5.36 4.04 13.91
C HIS A 58 6.53 4.72 13.16
N ASP A 59 6.28 5.26 11.96
CA ASP A 59 7.32 5.92 11.15
C ASP A 59 8.10 6.96 11.95
N GLU A 60 9.43 6.97 11.85
CA GLU A 60 10.31 7.93 12.55
C GLU A 60 11.09 8.82 11.57
N TRP A 61 10.86 8.66 10.25
CA TRP A 61 11.76 9.18 9.22
C TRP A 61 11.06 9.89 8.05
N ASP A 62 9.76 10.17 8.15
CA ASP A 62 8.97 10.73 7.05
C ASP A 62 9.02 9.87 5.78
N PHE A 63 8.91 8.54 5.90
CA PHE A 63 8.85 7.66 4.73
C PHE A 63 7.45 7.63 4.10
N ALA A 64 6.90 8.80 3.77
CA ALA A 64 5.52 8.96 3.31
C ALA A 64 5.17 7.98 2.18
N GLY A 65 4.35 6.98 2.48
CA GLY A 65 4.22 5.76 1.68
C GLY A 65 3.32 5.86 0.45
N VAL A 66 3.41 6.93 -0.35
CA VAL A 66 2.47 7.31 -1.41
C VAL A 66 2.92 6.98 -2.84
N ASN A 67 4.06 6.31 -3.01
CA ASN A 67 4.65 6.03 -4.32
C ASN A 67 3.75 5.21 -5.26
N VAL A 68 4.18 5.11 -6.52
CA VAL A 68 3.46 4.42 -7.61
C VAL A 68 3.03 3.00 -7.26
N MET A 69 1.88 2.59 -7.79
CA MET A 69 1.37 1.21 -7.76
C MET A 69 1.37 0.66 -9.18
N MET A 70 2.13 -0.40 -9.45
CA MET A 70 2.21 -1.03 -10.77
C MET A 70 1.54 -2.40 -10.74
N LEU A 71 0.54 -2.62 -11.59
CA LEU A 71 -0.17 -3.89 -11.67
C LEU A 71 0.47 -4.79 -12.74
N SER A 72 0.65 -6.06 -12.43
CA SER A 72 1.16 -7.07 -13.38
C SER A 72 0.56 -8.44 -13.13
N GLU A 73 0.65 -9.33 -14.12
CA GLU A 73 0.32 -10.74 -13.96
C GLU A 73 1.53 -11.58 -14.33
N GLN A 74 1.94 -12.45 -13.41
CA GLN A 74 3.17 -13.23 -13.51
C GLN A 74 3.00 -14.57 -12.79
N LYS A 75 3.75 -15.59 -13.22
CA LYS A 75 3.89 -16.83 -12.46
C LYS A 75 4.78 -16.62 -11.24
N ASP A 76 4.35 -17.12 -10.10
CA ASP A 76 5.20 -17.20 -8.91
C ASP A 76 6.19 -18.36 -9.01
N LYS A 77 6.98 -18.55 -7.94
CA LYS A 77 8.01 -19.61 -7.88
C LYS A 77 7.44 -21.03 -7.94
N GLU A 78 6.15 -21.19 -7.63
CA GLU A 78 5.43 -22.47 -7.70
C GLU A 78 4.77 -22.67 -9.08
N GLY A 79 4.92 -21.70 -9.99
CA GLY A 79 4.37 -21.72 -11.33
C GLY A 79 2.90 -21.28 -11.41
N LYS A 80 2.32 -20.78 -10.32
CA LYS A 80 0.94 -20.32 -10.27
C LYS A 80 0.85 -18.89 -10.80
N GLU A 81 -0.10 -18.64 -11.70
CA GLU A 81 -0.41 -17.28 -12.18
C GLU A 81 -0.95 -16.41 -11.03
N ARG A 82 -0.36 -15.23 -10.84
CA ARG A 82 -0.72 -14.29 -9.78
C ARG A 82 -1.05 -12.92 -10.34
N LYS A 83 -2.11 -12.33 -9.79
CA LYS A 83 -2.47 -10.94 -9.97
C LYS A 83 -1.69 -10.10 -8.97
N LEU A 84 -0.67 -9.36 -9.41
CA LEU A 84 0.29 -8.67 -8.54
C LEU A 84 0.14 -7.15 -8.56
N LEU A 85 0.53 -6.54 -7.44
CA LEU A 85 0.82 -5.12 -7.26
C LEU A 85 2.26 -4.97 -6.81
N THR A 86 3.05 -4.14 -7.51
CA THR A 86 4.43 -3.81 -7.15
C THR A 86 4.58 -2.33 -6.81
N HIS A 87 5.28 -2.05 -5.72
CA HIS A 87 5.35 -0.73 -5.10
C HIS A 87 6.76 -0.45 -4.52
N PRO A 88 7.58 0.38 -5.18
CA PRO A 88 8.84 0.87 -4.63
C PRO A 88 8.57 2.00 -3.63
N ASP A 89 8.77 1.76 -2.33
CA ASP A 89 8.44 2.71 -1.27
C ASP A 89 9.57 3.68 -0.92
N ARG A 90 9.24 4.78 -0.22
CA ARG A 90 10.21 5.74 0.33
C ARG A 90 11.20 5.11 1.32
N ASN A 91 10.80 4.06 2.02
CA ASN A 91 11.65 3.37 3.01
C ASN A 91 12.78 2.52 2.39
N GLY A 92 12.92 2.50 1.06
CA GLY A 92 13.97 1.78 0.34
C GLY A 92 13.62 0.33 -0.01
N ILE A 93 12.41 -0.13 0.32
CA ILE A 93 11.94 -1.49 0.01
C ILE A 93 10.96 -1.47 -1.17
N VAL A 94 11.12 -2.45 -2.07
CA VAL A 94 10.15 -2.72 -3.15
C VAL A 94 9.26 -3.87 -2.71
N TYR A 95 7.97 -3.58 -2.54
CA TYR A 95 6.97 -4.54 -2.13
C TYR A 95 6.23 -5.11 -3.34
N THR A 96 6.02 -6.42 -3.37
CA THR A 96 5.10 -7.09 -4.32
C THR A 96 4.08 -7.89 -3.53
N LEU A 97 2.79 -7.59 -3.73
CA LEU A 97 1.65 -8.19 -3.03
C LEU A 97 0.69 -8.84 -4.05
N ASP A 98 -0.10 -9.81 -3.60
CA ASP A 98 -1.23 -10.30 -4.39
C ASP A 98 -2.36 -9.27 -4.31
N ARG A 99 -2.69 -8.66 -5.45
CA ARG A 99 -3.60 -7.51 -5.47
C ARG A 99 -5.06 -7.89 -5.19
N ALA A 100 -5.41 -9.18 -5.16
CA ALA A 100 -6.77 -9.59 -4.84
C ALA A 100 -7.04 -9.67 -3.33
N ASN A 101 -6.02 -9.95 -2.51
CA ASN A 101 -6.20 -10.24 -1.09
C ASN A 101 -5.15 -9.65 -0.13
N GLY A 102 -4.09 -9.01 -0.64
CA GLY A 102 -3.05 -8.37 0.17
C GLY A 102 -1.91 -9.33 0.48
#